data_AF-A0A6B3FJ94-F1
#
_entry.id   AF-A0A6B3FJ94-F1
#
_cell.length_a   1.000
_cell.length_b   1.000
_cell.length_c   1.000
_cell.angle_alpha   90.00
_cell.angle_beta   90.00
_cell.angle_gamma   90.00
#
_symmetry.space_group_name_H-M   'P 1'
#
loop_
_entity.id
_entity.type
_entity.pdbx_description
1 polymer ?
#
loop_
_entity_poly.entity_id
_entity_poly.type
_entity_poly.pdbx_seq_one_letter_code
_entity_poly.pdbx_strand_id
1 'polypeptide(L)' 'GGKGMRLVRDAAVLGEEIAAARREARASFGDDTLLVERWIDRPRHIEIQVLADAQGNVIHLGERECSLQRR' A
#
# COMPACT_ATOMS: atom_id res chain seq x y z
N GLY A 1 2.84 6.83 -4.76
CA GLY A 1 2.59 7.13 -3.33
C GLY A 1 3.28 6.12 -2.43
N GLY A 2 4.60 5.99 -2.50
CA GLY A 2 5.36 4.97 -1.76
C GLY A 2 5.77 5.35 -0.32
N LYS A 3 5.16 6.38 0.26
CA LYS A 3 5.52 6.89 1.60
C LYS A 3 4.75 6.12 2.68
N GLY A 4 5.36 5.91 3.85
CA GLY A 4 4.71 5.24 4.98
C GLY A 4 4.69 3.71 4.92
N MET A 5 5.46 3.09 4.01
CA MET A 5 5.60 1.62 3.94
C MET A 5 6.99 1.17 4.37
N ARG A 6 7.06 0.15 5.23
CA ARG A 6 8.31 -0.41 5.76
C ARG A 6 8.28 -1.94 5.69
N LEU A 7 9.38 -2.54 5.24
CA LEU A 7 9.55 -3.99 5.23
C LEU A 7 10.26 -4.44 6.50
N VAL A 8 9.58 -5.27 7.30
CA VAL A 8 10.14 -5.89 8.50
C VAL A 8 10.35 -7.38 8.24
N ARG A 9 11.59 -7.85 8.34
CA ARG A 9 11.94 -9.28 8.16
C ARG A 9 12.19 -10.03 9.48
N ASP A 10 12.39 -9.28 10.56
CA ASP A 10 12.69 -9.82 11.89
C ASP A 10 11.69 -9.25 12.90
N ALA A 11 11.09 -10.12 13.70
CA ALA A 11 10.15 -9.71 14.74
C ALA A 11 10.81 -8.86 15.83
N ALA A 12 12.11 -9.03 16.07
CA ALA A 12 12.84 -8.28 17.09
C ALA A 12 12.83 -6.76 16.84
N VAL A 13 12.79 -6.33 15.57
CA VAL A 13 12.79 -4.90 15.20
C VAL A 13 11.39 -4.33 14.99
N LEU A 14 10.34 -5.15 15.08
CA LEU A 14 8.97 -4.74 14.76
C LEU A 14 8.48 -3.56 15.60
N GLY A 15 8.78 -3.55 16.90
CA GLY A 15 8.35 -2.48 17.80
C GLY A 15 8.94 -1.11 17.42
N GLU A 16 10.22 -1.08 17.04
CA GLU A 16 10.89 0.15 16.59
C GLU A 16 10.32 0.64 15.26
N GLU A 17 10.11 -0.27 14.31
CA GLU A 17 9.58 0.07 12.99
C GLU A 17 8.14 0.56 13.05
N ILE A 18 7.30 -0.01 13.94
CA ILE A 18 5.95 0.52 14.22
C ILE A 18 6.04 1.96 14.73
N ALA A 19 6.91 2.23 15.71
CA ALA A 19 7.04 3.59 16.26
C ALA A 19 7.52 4.58 15.20
N ALA A 20 8.45 4.19 14.32
CA ALA A 20 8.91 5.00 13.21
C ALA A 20 7.81 5.24 12.17
N ALA A 21 7.07 4.19 11.79
CA ALA A 21 5.96 4.27 10.84
C ALA A 21 4.86 5.21 11.32
N ARG A 22 4.48 5.17 12.62
CA ARG A 22 3.48 6.08 13.19
C ARG A 22 3.90 7.54 13.11
N ARG A 23 5.18 7.85 13.39
CA ARG A 23 5.70 9.22 13.27
C ARG A 23 5.64 9.72 11.83
N GLU A 24 6.05 8.89 10.87
CA GLU A 24 6.01 9.21 9.44
C GLU A 24 4.57 9.40 8.93
N ALA A 25 3.66 8.51 9.34
CA ALA A 25 2.26 8.56 8.96
C ALA A 25 1.57 9.82 9.50
N ARG A 26 1.74 10.13 10.79
CA ARG A 26 1.21 11.37 11.39
C ARG A 26 1.75 12.61 10.69
N ALA A 27 3.05 12.67 10.41
CA ALA A 27 3.68 13.82 9.78
C ALA A 27 3.24 14.01 8.31
N SER A 28 2.99 12.92 7.59
CA SER A 28 2.66 12.96 6.15
C SER A 28 1.16 13.02 5.87
N PHE A 29 0.33 12.43 6.73
CA PHE A 29 -1.08 12.18 6.49
C PHE A 29 -2.00 12.63 7.64
N GLY A 30 -1.46 13.02 8.80
CA GLY A 30 -2.24 13.45 9.97
C GLY A 30 -2.88 12.32 10.78
N ASP A 31 -2.79 11.08 10.32
CA ASP A 31 -3.28 9.86 10.98
C ASP A 31 -2.11 8.88 11.14
N ASP A 32 -2.00 8.25 12.32
CA ASP A 32 -0.96 7.27 12.63
C ASP A 32 -1.45 5.82 12.63
N THR A 33 -2.68 5.58 12.20
CA THR A 33 -3.24 4.25 12.04
C THR A 33 -2.38 3.44 11.07
N LEU A 34 -1.96 2.26 11.51
CA LEU A 34 -1.14 1.33 10.73
C LEU A 34 -1.89 0.02 10.50
N LEU A 35 -1.64 -0.58 9.35
CA LEU A 35 -1.97 -1.96 9.03
C LEU A 35 -0.69 -2.77 8.85
N VAL A 36 -0.77 -4.08 9.10
CA VAL A 36 0.32 -5.02 8.86
C VAL A 36 -0.17 -6.08 7.89
N GLU A 37 0.59 -6.29 6.83
CA GLU A 37 0.29 -7.28 5.79
C GLU A 37 1.46 -8.22 5.60
N ARG A 38 1.16 -9.40 5.04
CA ARG A 38 2.19 -10.35 4.64
C ARG A 38 2.95 -9.80 3.44
N TRP A 39 4.27 -9.69 3.56
CA TRP A 39 5.13 -9.38 2.43
C TRP A 39 5.14 -10.51 1.39
N ILE A 40 4.94 -10.16 0.12
CA ILE A 40 5.05 -11.07 -1.03
C ILE A 40 6.39 -10.80 -1.71
N ASP A 41 7.22 -11.83 -1.85
CA ASP A 41 8.50 -11.71 -2.55
C ASP A 41 8.31 -11.77 -4.07
N ARG A 42 9.02 -10.90 -4.80
CA ARG A 42 8.92 -10.74 -6.26
C ARG A 42 7.47 -10.60 -6.79
N PRO A 43 6.67 -9.65 -6.27
CA PRO A 43 5.29 -9.50 -6.70
C PRO A 43 5.19 -8.88 -8.10
N ARG A 44 4.06 -9.11 -8.76
CA ARG A 44 3.60 -8.26 -9.87
C ARG A 44 2.55 -7.30 -9.35
N HIS A 45 2.67 -6.02 -9.69
CA HIS A 45 1.65 -5.02 -9.37
C HIS A 45 0.69 -4.92 -10.55
N ILE A 46 -0.51 -5.47 -10.39
CA ILE A 46 -1.57 -5.40 -11.40
C ILE A 46 -2.73 -4.59 -10.84
N GLU A 47 -3.21 -3.62 -11.59
CA GLU A 47 -4.34 -2.77 -11.21
C GLU A 47 -5.45 -2.83 -12.26
N ILE A 48 -6.71 -2.82 -11.81
CA ILE A 48 -7.90 -2.88 -12.66
C ILE A 48 -8.61 -1.53 -12.63
N GLN A 49 -8.84 -0.94 -13.79
CA GLN A 49 -9.64 0.27 -13.87
C GLN A 49 -11.13 -0.06 -13.78
N VAL A 50 -11.86 0.62 -12.91
CA VAL A 50 -13.32 0.49 -12.79
C VAL A 50 -13.98 1.84 -13.13
N LEU A 51 -15.14 1.79 -13.78
CA LEU A 51 -16.03 2.94 -14.02
C LEU A 51 -17.46 2.52 -13.63
N ALA A 52 -18.13 3.37 -12.85
CA ALA A 52 -19.49 3.12 -12.38
C ALA A 52 -20.36 4.37 -12.56
N ASP A 53 -21.66 4.18 -12.81
CA ASP A 53 -22.65 5.25 -12.85
C ASP A 53 -23.64 5.19 -11.67
N ALA A 54 -24.49 6.21 -11.55
CA ALA A 54 -25.48 6.31 -10.48
C ALA A 54 -26.72 5.43 -10.70
N GLN A 55 -26.84 4.79 -11.87
CA GLN A 55 -27.93 3.88 -12.24
C GLN A 55 -27.60 2.42 -11.88
N GLY A 56 -26.42 2.18 -11.30
CA GLY A 56 -25.97 0.87 -10.86
C GLY A 56 -25.17 0.11 -11.91
N ASN A 57 -24.82 0.73 -13.04
CA ASN A 57 -23.95 0.09 -14.02
C ASN A 57 -22.49 0.20 -13.55
N VAL A 58 -21.73 -0.89 -13.71
CA VAL A 58 -20.31 -0.96 -13.37
C VAL A 58 -19.60 -1.74 -14.47
N ILE A 59 -18.50 -1.18 -14.96
CA ILE A 59 -17.62 -1.84 -15.93
C ILE A 59 -16.17 -1.79 -15.44
N HIS A 60 -15.37 -2.74 -15.91
CA HIS A 60 -13.91 -2.66 -15.83
C HIS A 60 -13.33 -2.32 -17.20
N LEU A 61 -12.25 -1.54 -17.22
CA LEU A 61 -11.54 -1.10 -18.44
C LEU A 61 -10.18 -1.79 -18.56
N GLY A 62 -10.21 -3.12 -18.44
CA GLY A 62 -9.01 -3.98 -18.47
C GLY A 62 -8.06 -3.77 -17.29
N GLU A 63 -6.87 -4.35 -17.42
CA GLU A 63 -5.79 -4.32 -16.45
C GLU A 63 -4.60 -3.47 -16.90
N ARG A 64 -3.79 -3.02 -15.93
CA ARG A 64 -2.47 -2.43 -16.15
C ARG A 64 -1.41 -3.19 -15.37
N GLU A 65 -0.27 -3.43 -16.01
CA GLU A 65 0.94 -4.00 -15.41
C GLU A 65 1.84 -2.84 -14.94
N CYS A 66 1.95 -2.66 -13.62
CA CYS A 66 2.64 -1.55 -12.98
C CYS A 66 3.82 -2.03 -12.11
N SER A 67 4.43 -3.18 -12.44
CA SER A 67 5.49 -3.80 -11.61
C SER A 67 6.82 -3.05 -11.69
N LEU A 68 7.04 -2.26 -12.74
CA LEU A 68 8.22 -1.42 -12.87
C LEU A 68 8.15 -0.24 -11.89
N GLN A 69 8.75 -0.43 -10.72
CA GLN A 69 8.72 0.54 -9.63
C GLN A 69 10.15 0.88 -9.18
N ARG A 70 10.40 2.16 -8.96
CA ARG A 70 11.58 2.65 -8.24
C ARG A 70 11.06 3.24 -6.93
N ARG A 71 11.73 2.93 -5.81
CA ARG A 71 11.41 3.48 -4.49
C ARG A 71 11.17 4.99 -4.56
#